data_AF-A0A3B5Q3G2-F1
#
_entry.id   AF-A0A3B5Q3G2-F1
#
_cell.length_a   1.000
_cell.length_b   1.000
_cell.length_c   1.000
_cell.angle_alpha   90.00
_cell.angle_beta   90.00
_cell.angle_gamma   90.00
#
_symmetry.space_group_name_H-M   'P 1'
#
loop_
_entity.id
_entity.type
_entity.pdbx_description
1 polymer ?
#
loop_
_entity_poly.entity_id
_entity_poly.type
_entity_poly.pdbx_seq_one_letter_code
_entity_poly.pdbx_strand_id
1 'polypeptide(L)'
;MGISVSWISKETTLIDKEGNLPSLVEDGTTENGRVPDVSQFPYVEFTGRDSVTCPTCQGTGRIPREQENQLVALIPYSDQRLRPRRTKLYVSASVVLCLLLSSLAVFFLFPRSIDVSNVGVKSVYVSYDLDQHIVYLNITNTLNITNNNYYSVEVANITAQVQFARTVIGNSRISNVITIRPLDMKQIDYMVPTVIGDELSYMYEYCTLETIKVHNIVVMTHVTITATYFGHSEQISEEMYQYVDCGGNTTTIRGITRPIGNPADLFQSANIPQQQTWKPSKKRCLC
;
A
#
# COMPACT_ATOMS: atom_id res chain seq x y z
N MET A 1 -42.22 3.33 -2.09
CA MET A 1 -42.00 1.91 -1.71
C MET A 1 -40.83 1.87 -0.75
N GLY A 2 -41.08 1.56 0.51
CA GLY A 2 -40.04 1.44 1.53
C GLY A 2 -40.67 0.80 2.77
N ILE A 3 -40.24 -0.41 3.09
CA ILE A 3 -40.72 -1.19 4.24
C ILE A 3 -39.80 -0.92 5.44
N SER A 4 -40.46 -0.79 6.58
CA SER A 4 -39.99 -0.68 7.97
C SER A 4 -39.08 -1.83 8.44
N VAL A 5 -38.24 -1.63 9.48
CA VAL A 5 -38.45 -2.17 10.86
C VAL A 5 -37.43 -1.54 11.82
N SER A 6 -37.90 -1.30 13.05
CA SER A 6 -37.36 -0.54 14.17
C SER A 6 -36.23 -1.20 14.97
N TRP A 7 -35.48 -0.37 15.71
CA TRP A 7 -34.87 -0.73 17.00
C TRP A 7 -35.12 0.39 18.02
N ILE A 8 -35.65 0.01 19.18
CA ILE A 8 -35.88 0.85 20.36
C ILE A 8 -34.64 0.74 21.25
N SER A 9 -34.08 1.87 21.68
CA SER A 9 -33.20 1.94 22.85
C SER A 9 -33.72 3.01 23.79
N LYS A 10 -33.93 2.63 25.06
CA LYS A 10 -34.47 3.47 26.13
C LYS A 10 -33.36 4.29 26.79
N GLU A 11 -33.74 5.52 27.05
CA GLU A 11 -33.08 6.66 27.69
C GLU A 11 -32.92 6.47 29.21
N THR A 12 -31.91 7.11 29.82
CA THR A 12 -32.03 7.72 31.16
C THR A 12 -31.01 8.86 31.30
N THR A 13 -31.56 10.02 31.63
CA THR A 13 -30.97 11.35 31.81
C THR A 13 -30.24 11.50 33.15
N LEU A 14 -29.11 12.20 33.13
CA LEU A 14 -28.39 12.67 34.32
C LEU A 14 -29.01 13.98 34.84
N ILE A 15 -29.23 14.06 36.15
CA ILE A 15 -29.59 15.28 36.87
C ILE A 15 -28.39 15.69 37.74
N ASP A 16 -28.01 16.94 37.58
CA ASP A 16 -26.96 17.65 38.30
C ASP A 16 -27.41 18.04 39.72
N LYS A 17 -26.53 17.92 40.72
CA LYS A 17 -26.72 18.57 42.03
C LYS A 17 -25.41 18.74 42.80
N GLU A 18 -25.02 20.00 42.93
CA GLU A 18 -23.97 20.55 43.77
C GLU A 18 -24.33 20.52 45.26
N GLY A 19 -23.36 20.31 46.16
CA GLY A 19 -23.59 20.36 47.61
C GLY A 19 -22.39 20.00 48.51
N ASN A 20 -21.59 21.02 48.84
CA ASN A 20 -20.85 21.28 50.08
C ASN A 20 -20.22 20.12 50.91
N LEU A 21 -18.89 20.13 50.93
CA LEU A 21 -18.00 19.51 51.91
C LEU A 21 -17.71 20.50 53.07
N PRO A 22 -17.59 20.03 54.33
CA PRO A 22 -16.67 20.62 55.27
C PRO A 22 -15.59 19.61 55.70
N SER A 23 -14.34 20.07 55.58
CA SER A 23 -13.12 19.46 56.12
C SER A 23 -13.00 19.67 57.63
N LEU A 24 -12.54 18.66 58.39
CA LEU A 24 -11.80 18.91 59.64
C LEU A 24 -10.92 17.70 60.07
N VAL A 25 -9.60 17.92 59.94
CA VAL A 25 -8.48 17.69 60.88
C VAL A 25 -8.14 16.28 61.41
N GLU A 26 -6.82 16.06 61.38
CA GLU A 26 -5.97 14.95 61.82
C GLU A 26 -5.94 14.60 63.33
N ASP A 27 -5.66 13.30 63.53
CA ASP A 27 -4.68 12.66 64.42
C ASP A 27 -4.79 12.68 65.97
N GLY A 28 -4.60 11.47 66.51
CA GLY A 28 -3.79 11.23 67.71
C GLY A 28 -4.47 11.19 69.08
N THR A 29 -4.51 9.98 69.65
CA THR A 29 -4.01 9.58 71.00
C THR A 29 -5.04 8.85 71.91
N THR A 30 -4.66 7.61 72.27
CA THR A 30 -4.98 6.78 73.47
C THR A 30 -6.18 7.13 74.36
N GLU A 31 -7.05 6.16 74.68
CA GLU A 31 -6.96 5.22 75.82
C GLU A 31 -8.33 4.55 76.09
N ASN A 32 -8.29 3.27 76.48
CA ASN A 32 -9.22 2.57 77.39
C ASN A 32 -10.75 2.74 77.21
N GLY A 33 -11.41 1.70 76.68
CA GLY A 33 -12.87 1.56 76.77
C GLY A 33 -13.33 0.14 76.51
N ARG A 34 -13.56 -0.63 77.58
CA ARG A 34 -14.19 -1.96 77.54
C ARG A 34 -15.57 -1.87 76.90
N VAL A 35 -15.81 -2.63 75.84
CA VAL A 35 -17.14 -2.93 75.32
C VAL A 35 -17.37 -4.43 75.44
N PRO A 36 -18.18 -4.92 76.40
CA PRO A 36 -18.65 -6.29 76.40
C PRO A 36 -20.09 -6.32 75.90
N ASP A 37 -20.33 -6.86 74.70
CA ASP A 37 -21.58 -7.59 74.44
C ASP A 37 -21.42 -8.43 73.17
N VAL A 38 -20.96 -9.67 73.31
CA VAL A 38 -21.18 -10.69 72.29
C VAL A 38 -22.25 -11.61 72.88
N SER A 39 -23.44 -11.50 72.32
CA SER A 39 -24.58 -12.38 72.60
C SER A 39 -24.15 -13.84 72.46
N GLN A 40 -24.02 -14.51 73.60
CA GLN A 40 -23.73 -15.94 73.67
C GLN A 40 -25.01 -16.70 73.29
N PHE A 41 -25.13 -17.07 72.02
CA PHE A 41 -26.16 -18.01 71.58
C PHE A 41 -25.82 -19.42 72.11
N PRO A 42 -26.76 -20.13 72.77
CA PRO A 42 -26.50 -21.48 73.25
C PRO A 42 -26.35 -22.43 72.06
N TYR A 43 -25.22 -23.12 71.99
CA TYR A 43 -25.04 -24.25 71.08
C TYR A 43 -25.92 -25.41 71.54
N VAL A 44 -26.80 -25.89 70.68
CA VAL A 44 -27.67 -27.05 70.91
C VAL A 44 -27.29 -28.18 69.96
N GLU A 45 -26.81 -29.30 70.51
CA GLU A 45 -26.61 -30.53 69.75
C GLU A 45 -27.94 -31.24 69.56
N PHE A 46 -28.53 -31.09 68.37
CA PHE A 46 -29.65 -31.93 67.94
C PHE A 46 -29.11 -33.28 67.46
N THR A 47 -28.87 -34.23 68.37
CA THR A 47 -28.70 -35.64 67.98
C THR A 47 -30.08 -36.24 67.68
N GLY A 48 -30.65 -35.84 66.53
CA GLY A 48 -31.86 -36.41 65.96
C GLY A 48 -31.54 -37.63 65.10
N ARG A 49 -32.36 -38.69 65.19
CA ARG A 49 -32.13 -40.05 64.67
C ARG A 49 -31.96 -40.21 63.15
N ASP A 50 -31.92 -39.12 62.38
CA ASP A 50 -31.72 -39.07 60.92
C ASP A 50 -30.72 -37.97 60.49
N SER A 51 -29.81 -37.55 61.37
CA SER A 51 -28.80 -36.54 61.01
C SER A 51 -27.67 -37.16 60.17
N VAL A 52 -27.57 -36.78 58.90
CA VAL A 52 -26.40 -37.08 58.07
C VAL A 52 -25.19 -36.33 58.64
N THR A 53 -24.26 -37.07 59.24
CA THR A 53 -23.01 -36.51 59.76
C THR A 53 -22.21 -35.86 58.63
N CYS A 54 -21.85 -34.59 58.80
CA CYS A 54 -21.00 -33.88 57.84
C CYS A 54 -19.65 -34.62 57.72
N PRO A 55 -19.23 -35.06 56.52
CA PRO A 55 -18.01 -35.85 56.35
C PRO A 55 -16.74 -35.09 56.78
N THR A 56 -16.79 -33.76 56.80
CA THR A 56 -15.65 -32.87 57.06
C THR A 56 -15.37 -32.68 58.55
N CYS A 57 -16.41 -32.65 59.39
CA CYS A 57 -16.27 -32.44 60.83
C CYS A 57 -16.83 -33.60 61.67
N GLN A 58 -17.35 -34.65 61.02
CA GLN A 58 -17.95 -35.85 61.62
C GLN A 58 -18.94 -35.55 62.76
N GLY A 59 -19.58 -34.38 62.73
CA GLY A 59 -20.52 -33.94 63.77
C GLY A 59 -19.86 -33.36 65.04
N THR A 60 -18.54 -33.22 65.11
CA THR A 60 -17.82 -32.71 66.30
C THR A 60 -17.54 -31.20 66.28
N GLY A 61 -17.91 -30.52 65.20
CA GLY A 61 -17.72 -29.07 65.04
C GLY A 61 -16.25 -28.61 65.00
N ARG A 62 -15.28 -29.53 65.04
CA ARG A 62 -13.84 -29.24 64.97
C ARG A 62 -13.19 -30.08 63.87
N ILE A 63 -12.41 -29.45 63.01
CA ILE A 63 -11.66 -30.10 61.93
C ILE A 63 -10.27 -30.47 62.50
N PRO A 64 -9.82 -31.73 62.37
CA PRO A 64 -8.49 -32.14 62.83
C PRO A 64 -7.38 -31.34 62.15
N ARG A 65 -6.41 -30.84 62.93
CA ARG A 65 -5.31 -29.96 62.46
C ARG A 65 -4.37 -30.60 61.42
N GLU A 66 -4.37 -31.93 61.30
CA GLU A 66 -3.62 -32.63 60.24
C GLU A 66 -4.27 -32.53 58.85
N GLN A 67 -5.50 -32.04 58.76
CA GLN A 67 -6.25 -31.82 57.52
C GLN A 67 -6.54 -30.34 57.25
N GLU A 68 -5.83 -29.41 57.89
CA GLU A 68 -5.99 -27.97 57.62
C GLU A 68 -5.22 -27.51 56.37
N ASN A 69 -4.09 -28.16 56.08
CA ASN A 69 -3.29 -27.88 54.89
C ASN A 69 -3.99 -28.30 53.58
N GLN A 70 -5.15 -28.98 53.68
CA GLN A 70 -6.01 -29.38 52.57
C GLN A 70 -7.43 -28.83 52.72
N LEU A 71 -7.65 -27.79 53.54
CA LEU A 71 -8.92 -27.08 53.64
C LEU A 71 -8.69 -25.57 53.64
N VAL A 72 -8.32 -25.05 52.47
CA VAL A 72 -8.47 -23.64 52.10
C VAL A 72 -9.59 -23.58 51.07
N ALA A 73 -10.75 -23.09 51.48
CA ALA A 73 -11.99 -23.00 50.72
C ALA A 73 -12.57 -24.35 50.23
N LEU A 74 -13.90 -24.46 50.21
CA LEU A 74 -14.68 -25.59 49.72
C LEU A 74 -14.60 -25.78 48.19
N ILE A 75 -13.41 -25.67 47.61
CA ILE A 75 -13.15 -26.02 46.21
C ILE A 75 -12.13 -27.16 46.23
N PRO A 76 -12.53 -28.42 45.95
CA PRO A 76 -11.58 -29.52 45.96
C PRO A 76 -10.43 -29.24 44.98
N TYR A 77 -9.19 -29.38 45.45
CA TYR A 77 -7.97 -29.22 44.65
C TYR A 77 -7.93 -30.17 43.42
N SER A 78 -8.81 -31.17 43.41
CA SER A 78 -9.02 -32.17 42.35
C SER A 78 -10.38 -32.03 41.65
N ASP A 79 -10.95 -30.83 41.55
CA ASP A 79 -12.14 -30.61 40.72
C ASP A 79 -11.79 -30.83 39.23
N GLN A 80 -12.39 -31.87 38.63
CA GLN A 80 -12.21 -32.21 37.22
C GLN A 80 -12.79 -31.14 36.28
N ARG A 81 -13.56 -30.16 36.80
CA ARG A 81 -13.92 -28.93 36.07
C ARG A 81 -12.78 -27.91 35.98
N LEU A 82 -11.85 -27.90 36.94
CA LEU A 82 -10.66 -27.04 36.93
C LEU A 82 -9.54 -27.59 36.05
N ARG A 83 -9.69 -28.80 35.49
CA ARG A 83 -8.74 -29.39 34.54
C ARG A 83 -8.97 -28.76 33.16
N PRO A 84 -8.35 -27.60 32.85
CA PRO A 84 -8.75 -26.75 31.75
C PRO A 84 -8.01 -27.22 30.50
N ARG A 85 -7.84 -28.52 30.31
CA ARG A 85 -7.06 -29.05 29.17
C ARG A 85 -7.81 -28.78 27.86
N ARG A 86 -9.15 -28.82 27.91
CA ARG A 86 -10.03 -28.40 26.82
C ARG A 86 -10.08 -26.87 26.71
N THR A 87 -10.26 -26.14 27.82
CA THR A 87 -10.31 -24.66 27.82
C THR A 87 -9.01 -24.01 27.35
N LYS A 88 -7.84 -24.51 27.77
CA LYS A 88 -6.52 -24.06 27.28
C LYS A 88 -6.35 -24.32 25.78
N LEU A 89 -6.85 -25.45 25.27
CA LEU A 89 -6.86 -25.74 23.83
C LEU A 89 -7.79 -24.80 23.07
N TYR A 90 -9.00 -24.51 23.58
CA TYR A 90 -9.90 -23.55 22.94
C TYR A 90 -9.32 -22.14 22.95
N VAL A 91 -8.78 -21.67 24.07
CA VAL A 91 -8.16 -20.34 24.15
C VAL A 91 -6.96 -20.23 23.23
N SER A 92 -6.06 -21.23 23.21
CA SER A 92 -4.92 -21.23 22.28
C SER A 92 -5.35 -21.31 20.81
N ALA A 93 -6.35 -22.14 20.49
CA ALA A 93 -6.91 -22.21 19.14
C ALA A 93 -7.53 -20.87 18.71
N SER A 94 -8.27 -20.20 19.61
CA SER A 94 -8.81 -18.86 19.34
C SER A 94 -7.73 -17.82 19.11
N VAL A 95 -6.65 -17.83 19.93
CA VAL A 95 -5.50 -16.92 19.74
C VAL A 95 -4.83 -17.18 18.39
N VAL A 96 -4.56 -18.44 18.05
CA VAL A 96 -3.96 -18.81 16.75
C VAL A 96 -4.87 -18.40 15.60
N LEU A 97 -6.18 -18.65 15.69
CA LEU A 97 -7.14 -18.25 14.66
C LEU A 97 -7.17 -16.73 14.47
N CYS A 98 -7.19 -15.95 15.55
CA CYS A 98 -7.10 -14.49 15.48
C CYS A 98 -5.80 -14.03 14.82
N LEU A 99 -4.65 -14.59 15.22
CA LEU A 99 -3.36 -14.25 14.61
C LEU A 99 -3.34 -14.57 13.12
N LEU A 100 -3.91 -15.72 12.72
CA LEU A 100 -4.04 -16.09 11.31
C LEU A 100 -4.90 -15.08 10.56
N LEU A 101 -6.10 -14.76 11.06
CA LEU A 101 -6.99 -13.78 10.43
C LEU A 101 -6.37 -12.38 10.34
N SER A 102 -5.71 -11.92 11.39
CA SER A 102 -5.00 -10.63 11.40
C SER A 102 -3.83 -10.62 10.42
N SER A 103 -3.02 -11.68 10.37
CA SER A 103 -1.91 -11.78 9.42
C SER A 103 -2.41 -11.81 7.98
N LEU A 104 -3.54 -12.48 7.72
CA LEU A 104 -4.15 -12.57 6.41
C LEU A 104 -4.70 -11.20 5.98
N ALA A 105 -5.36 -10.48 6.89
CA ALA A 105 -5.82 -9.12 6.65
C ALA A 105 -4.66 -8.18 6.30
N VAL A 106 -3.56 -8.23 7.05
CA VAL A 106 -2.35 -7.45 6.74
C VAL A 106 -1.78 -7.86 5.39
N PHE A 107 -1.63 -9.15 5.11
CA PHE A 107 -1.07 -9.62 3.82
C PHE A 107 -1.87 -9.13 2.60
N PHE A 108 -3.20 -9.10 2.68
CA PHE A 108 -4.05 -8.66 1.58
C PHE A 108 -4.17 -7.13 1.47
N LEU A 109 -4.11 -6.40 2.59
CA LEU A 109 -4.28 -4.95 2.62
C LEU A 109 -2.96 -4.18 2.57
N PHE A 110 -1.83 -4.83 2.83
CA PHE A 110 -0.53 -4.18 2.76
C PHE A 110 -0.24 -3.75 1.32
N PRO A 111 0.05 -2.45 1.09
CA PRO A 111 0.21 -1.93 -0.26
C PRO A 111 1.41 -2.58 -0.95
N ARG A 112 1.15 -3.16 -2.10
CA ARG A 112 2.14 -3.63 -3.06
C ARG A 112 2.37 -2.57 -4.12
N SER A 113 3.54 -2.63 -4.76
CA SER A 113 3.91 -1.71 -5.82
C SER A 113 2.97 -1.82 -7.03
N ILE A 114 2.65 -0.67 -7.61
CA ILE A 114 2.00 -0.57 -8.92
C ILE A 114 3.14 -0.37 -9.92
N ASP A 115 3.19 -1.24 -10.93
CA ASP A 115 4.24 -1.18 -11.94
C ASP A 115 3.76 -0.40 -13.15
N VAL A 116 4.60 0.53 -13.61
CA VAL A 116 4.31 1.43 -14.72
C VAL A 116 5.46 1.32 -15.71
N SER A 117 5.16 0.81 -16.89
CA SER A 117 6.15 0.67 -17.96
C SER A 117 5.62 1.28 -19.25
N ASN A 118 6.48 1.99 -19.97
CA ASN A 118 6.16 2.49 -21.29
C ASN A 118 6.48 1.41 -22.33
N VAL A 119 5.49 0.99 -23.11
CA VAL A 119 5.67 -0.01 -24.18
C VAL A 119 6.41 0.60 -25.39
N GLY A 120 6.33 1.92 -25.53
CA GLY A 120 7.00 2.71 -26.56
C GLY A 120 6.04 3.55 -27.40
N VAL A 121 6.59 4.10 -28.47
CA VAL A 121 5.86 4.93 -29.44
C VAL A 121 4.92 4.07 -30.28
N LYS A 122 3.64 4.40 -30.25
CA LYS A 122 2.61 3.78 -31.10
C LYS A 122 2.55 4.46 -32.46
N SER A 123 2.50 5.79 -32.47
CA SER A 123 2.47 6.58 -33.69
C SER A 123 2.96 8.01 -33.48
N VAL A 124 3.53 8.60 -34.52
CA VAL A 124 3.88 10.03 -34.55
C VAL A 124 3.25 10.65 -35.77
N TYR A 125 2.56 11.78 -35.57
CA TYR A 125 2.10 12.63 -36.66
C TYR A 125 2.95 13.89 -36.72
N VAL A 126 3.38 14.25 -37.93
CA VAL A 126 4.29 15.36 -38.16
C VAL A 126 3.60 16.40 -39.05
N SER A 127 3.72 17.67 -38.66
CA SER A 127 3.34 18.81 -39.51
C SER A 127 4.33 19.97 -39.34
N TYR A 128 4.43 20.80 -40.36
CA TYR A 128 5.45 21.85 -40.43
C TYR A 128 4.83 23.21 -40.66
N ASP A 129 5.45 24.24 -40.10
CA ASP A 129 5.21 25.64 -40.41
C ASP A 129 6.44 26.24 -41.09
N LEU A 130 6.30 26.61 -42.37
CA LEU A 130 7.36 27.19 -43.18
C LEU A 130 7.71 28.62 -42.77
N ASP A 131 6.74 29.39 -42.31
CA ASP A 131 6.95 30.82 -42.03
C ASP A 131 7.71 30.99 -40.71
N GLN A 132 7.39 30.15 -39.72
CA GLN A 132 7.98 30.21 -38.39
C GLN A 132 9.12 29.21 -38.14
N HIS A 133 9.42 28.33 -39.11
CA HIS A 133 10.39 27.24 -38.94
C HIS A 133 10.09 26.37 -37.71
N ILE A 134 8.81 25.98 -37.55
CA ILE A 134 8.33 25.18 -36.42
C ILE A 134 7.96 23.77 -36.91
N VAL A 135 8.33 22.76 -36.13
CA VAL A 135 7.92 21.37 -36.32
C VAL A 135 6.94 20.99 -35.23
N TYR A 136 5.75 20.55 -35.63
CA TYR A 136 4.72 20.03 -34.74
C TYR A 136 4.72 18.50 -34.81
N LEU A 137 4.78 17.86 -33.65
CA LEU A 137 4.84 16.42 -33.51
C LEU A 137 3.78 15.97 -32.50
N ASN A 138 2.80 15.17 -32.94
CA ASN A 138 1.86 14.53 -32.03
C ASN A 138 2.31 13.10 -31.78
N ILE A 139 2.94 12.89 -30.63
CA ILE A 139 3.53 11.60 -30.24
C ILE A 139 2.51 10.83 -29.40
N THR A 140 2.03 9.72 -29.93
CA THR A 140 1.16 8.79 -29.21
C THR A 140 1.98 7.63 -28.69
N ASN A 141 1.98 7.44 -27.37
CA ASN A 141 2.68 6.35 -26.68
C ASN A 141 1.68 5.43 -25.97
N THR A 142 2.09 4.19 -25.73
CA THR A 142 1.29 3.21 -24.99
C THR A 142 1.90 2.96 -23.62
N LEU A 143 1.14 3.26 -22.57
CA LEU A 143 1.50 3.03 -21.18
C LEU A 143 0.91 1.70 -20.71
N ASN A 144 1.72 0.88 -20.06
CA ASN A 144 1.31 -0.36 -19.44
C ASN A 144 1.31 -0.20 -17.92
N ILE A 145 0.15 -0.31 -17.29
CA ILE A 145 -0.02 -0.18 -15.85
C ILE A 145 -0.46 -1.52 -15.28
N THR A 146 0.34 -2.07 -14.38
CA THR A 146 0.08 -3.36 -13.74
C THR A 146 -0.20 -3.15 -12.26
N ASN A 147 -1.38 -3.58 -11.80
CA ASN A 147 -1.76 -3.53 -10.41
C ASN A 147 -1.42 -4.85 -9.71
N ASN A 148 -0.35 -4.88 -8.92
CA ASN A 148 0.02 -6.08 -8.15
C ASN A 148 -0.71 -6.20 -6.80
N ASN A 149 -1.63 -5.27 -6.48
CA ASN A 149 -2.44 -5.32 -5.28
C ASN A 149 -3.60 -6.31 -5.38
N TYR A 150 -4.06 -6.81 -4.24
CA TYR A 150 -5.24 -7.67 -4.13
C TYR A 150 -6.56 -6.87 -4.05
N TYR A 151 -6.48 -5.55 -4.19
CA TYR A 151 -7.62 -4.63 -4.23
C TYR A 151 -7.55 -3.77 -5.51
N SER A 152 -8.70 -3.22 -5.91
CA SER A 152 -8.80 -2.34 -7.06
C SER A 152 -8.13 -1.00 -6.77
N VAL A 153 -7.45 -0.45 -7.77
CA VAL A 153 -6.80 0.86 -7.70
C VAL A 153 -7.43 1.78 -8.75
N GLU A 154 -7.65 3.03 -8.37
CA GLU A 154 -8.16 4.07 -9.28
C GLU A 154 -7.00 4.94 -9.77
N VAL A 155 -6.85 5.09 -11.07
CA VAL A 155 -5.85 5.97 -11.68
C VAL A 155 -6.53 7.27 -12.07
N ALA A 156 -6.23 8.38 -11.40
CA ALA A 156 -6.99 9.62 -11.51
C ALA A 156 -6.38 10.66 -12.47
N ASN A 157 -5.05 10.79 -12.48
CA ASN A 157 -4.35 11.76 -13.32
C ASN A 157 -3.10 11.13 -13.95
N ILE A 158 -2.95 11.29 -15.26
CA ILE A 158 -1.74 10.96 -16.00
C ILE A 158 -1.22 12.26 -16.61
N THR A 159 -0.01 12.65 -16.22
CA THR A 159 0.69 13.80 -16.82
C THR A 159 1.90 13.28 -17.56
N ALA A 160 2.03 13.62 -18.84
CA ALA A 160 3.13 13.22 -19.69
C ALA A 160 3.84 14.47 -20.22
N GLN A 161 5.16 14.49 -20.07
CA GLN A 161 6.03 15.54 -20.60
C GLN A 161 7.00 14.90 -21.58
N VAL A 162 7.24 15.60 -22.69
CA VAL A 162 8.26 15.22 -23.67
C VAL A 162 9.33 16.29 -23.68
N GLN A 163 10.57 15.86 -23.58
CA GLN A 163 11.75 16.71 -23.54
C GLN A 163 12.69 16.37 -24.70
N PHE A 164 13.28 17.40 -25.27
CA PHE A 164 14.36 17.29 -26.25
C PHE A 164 15.54 18.11 -25.75
N ALA A 165 16.72 17.49 -25.66
CA ALA A 165 17.94 18.12 -25.14
C ALA A 165 17.76 18.85 -23.78
N ARG A 166 16.94 18.27 -22.87
CA ARG A 166 16.52 18.82 -21.55
C ARG A 166 15.53 19.99 -21.59
N THR A 167 15.10 20.41 -22.76
CA THR A 167 14.02 21.40 -22.92
C THR A 167 12.68 20.69 -23.05
N VAL A 168 11.68 21.09 -22.29
CA VAL A 168 10.32 20.56 -22.40
C VAL A 168 9.69 21.08 -23.69
N ILE A 169 9.44 20.18 -24.64
CA ILE A 169 8.85 20.50 -25.96
C ILE A 169 7.36 20.15 -26.04
N GLY A 170 6.82 19.44 -25.04
CA GLY A 170 5.39 19.22 -24.96
C GLY A 170 4.95 18.68 -23.62
N ASN A 171 3.68 18.91 -23.31
CA ASN A 171 3.04 18.52 -22.07
C ASN A 171 1.59 18.11 -22.36
N SER A 172 1.15 17.04 -21.74
CA SER A 172 -0.22 16.53 -21.85
C SER A 172 -0.70 16.04 -20.51
N ARG A 173 -1.95 16.34 -20.18
CA ARG A 173 -2.60 15.89 -18.95
C ARG A 173 -3.91 15.21 -19.29
N ILE A 174 -4.06 13.97 -18.82
CA ILE A 174 -5.27 13.17 -18.93
C ILE A 174 -5.81 12.99 -17.51
N SER A 175 -7.02 13.49 -17.26
CA SER A 175 -7.69 13.44 -15.95
C SER A 175 -8.85 12.43 -15.91
N ASN A 176 -8.76 11.38 -16.72
CA ASN A 176 -9.78 10.33 -16.75
C ASN A 176 -9.50 9.31 -15.65
N VAL A 177 -10.48 9.14 -14.74
CA VAL A 177 -10.39 8.14 -13.68
C VAL A 177 -10.58 6.74 -14.28
N ILE A 178 -9.57 5.88 -14.12
CA ILE A 178 -9.58 4.52 -14.64
C ILE A 178 -9.37 3.54 -13.49
N THR A 179 -10.34 2.66 -13.26
CA THR A 179 -10.21 1.59 -12.26
C THR A 179 -9.51 0.37 -12.87
N ILE A 180 -8.45 -0.10 -12.21
CA ILE A 180 -7.72 -1.33 -12.52
C ILE A 180 -8.08 -2.38 -11.47
N ARG A 181 -8.44 -3.59 -11.91
CA ARG A 181 -8.86 -4.68 -11.03
C ARG A 181 -7.67 -5.24 -10.23
N PRO A 182 -7.91 -6.02 -9.17
CA PRO A 182 -6.85 -6.72 -8.44
C PRO A 182 -6.04 -7.62 -9.36
N LEU A 183 -4.71 -7.59 -9.24
CA LEU A 183 -3.78 -8.41 -10.03
C LEU A 183 -3.96 -8.31 -11.55
N ASP A 184 -4.54 -7.20 -12.03
CA ASP A 184 -4.85 -6.99 -13.44
C ASP A 184 -3.90 -5.96 -14.08
N MET A 185 -3.82 -5.99 -15.39
CA MET A 185 -2.97 -5.15 -16.20
C MET A 185 -3.81 -4.38 -17.22
N LYS A 186 -3.54 -3.08 -17.40
CA LYS A 186 -4.25 -2.25 -18.35
C LYS A 186 -3.29 -1.39 -19.16
N GLN A 187 -3.50 -1.40 -20.49
CA GLN A 187 -2.80 -0.52 -21.41
C GLN A 187 -3.65 0.72 -21.73
N ILE A 188 -3.00 1.88 -21.74
CA ILE A 188 -3.62 3.16 -22.03
C ILE A 188 -2.74 3.90 -23.02
N ASP A 189 -3.36 4.37 -24.10
CA ASP A 189 -2.67 5.23 -25.06
C ASP A 189 -2.82 6.70 -24.64
N TYR A 190 -1.72 7.43 -24.67
CA TYR A 190 -1.69 8.87 -24.42
C TYR A 190 -0.97 9.59 -25.54
N MET A 191 -1.52 10.73 -25.96
CA MET A 191 -0.92 11.59 -26.97
C MET A 191 -0.35 12.84 -26.29
N VAL A 192 0.87 13.19 -26.66
CA VAL A 192 1.51 14.45 -26.27
C VAL A 192 1.69 15.30 -27.53
N PRO A 193 1.02 16.47 -27.62
CA PRO A 193 1.35 17.46 -28.63
C PRO A 193 2.69 18.09 -28.26
N THR A 194 3.63 18.05 -29.18
CA THR A 194 4.98 18.57 -28.99
C THR A 194 5.32 19.56 -30.10
N VAL A 195 5.99 20.63 -29.72
CA VAL A 195 6.34 21.76 -30.58
C VAL A 195 7.84 21.96 -30.49
N ILE A 196 8.52 21.86 -31.63
CA ILE A 196 9.94 22.15 -31.75
C ILE A 196 10.07 23.46 -32.53
N GLY A 197 10.39 24.53 -31.81
CA GLY A 197 10.52 25.88 -32.34
C GLY A 197 11.41 26.76 -31.44
N ASP A 198 11.40 28.07 -31.68
CA ASP A 198 12.15 29.07 -30.91
C ASP A 198 13.65 28.75 -30.85
N GLU A 199 14.18 28.40 -29.67
CA GLU A 199 15.58 28.02 -29.46
C GLU A 199 15.98 26.73 -30.22
N LEU A 200 14.98 25.93 -30.63
CA LEU A 200 15.15 24.67 -31.35
C LEU A 200 14.78 24.77 -32.84
N SER A 201 14.61 25.98 -33.39
CA SER A 201 14.20 26.20 -34.79
C SER A 201 15.16 25.57 -35.81
N TYR A 202 16.43 25.36 -35.46
CA TYR A 202 17.40 24.67 -36.33
C TYR A 202 17.01 23.21 -36.65
N MET A 203 16.11 22.61 -35.87
CA MET A 203 15.58 21.27 -36.14
C MET A 203 14.61 21.25 -37.33
N TYR A 204 14.01 22.38 -37.68
CA TYR A 204 13.17 22.47 -38.87
C TYR A 204 13.94 22.10 -40.14
N GLU A 205 15.12 22.69 -40.32
CA GLU A 205 15.98 22.38 -41.48
C GLU A 205 16.37 20.91 -41.49
N TYR A 206 16.71 20.34 -40.33
CA TYR A 206 17.03 18.92 -40.23
C TYR A 206 15.83 18.05 -40.66
N CYS A 207 14.65 18.26 -40.06
CA CYS A 207 13.46 17.44 -40.30
C CYS A 207 12.90 17.55 -41.72
N THR A 208 13.14 18.67 -42.41
CA THR A 208 12.67 18.90 -43.79
C THR A 208 13.73 18.58 -44.86
N LEU A 209 14.96 18.22 -44.46
CA LEU A 209 16.07 18.04 -45.38
C LEU A 209 15.89 16.83 -46.30
N GLU A 210 15.68 17.05 -47.59
CA GLU A 210 15.44 15.99 -48.59
C GLU A 210 16.64 15.05 -48.82
N THR A 211 17.86 15.50 -48.51
CA THR A 211 19.06 14.68 -48.69
C THR A 211 19.14 13.53 -47.70
N ILE A 212 18.44 13.64 -46.57
CA ILE A 212 18.34 12.62 -45.53
C ILE A 212 16.96 11.99 -45.62
N LYS A 213 16.88 10.67 -45.76
CA LYS A 213 15.60 9.95 -45.84
C LYS A 213 14.98 9.61 -44.48
N VAL A 214 15.75 9.76 -43.40
CA VAL A 214 15.39 9.32 -42.05
C VAL A 214 15.75 10.41 -41.05
N HIS A 215 14.74 11.01 -40.41
CA HIS A 215 14.91 12.16 -39.52
C HIS A 215 14.59 11.76 -38.07
N ASN A 216 15.31 10.76 -37.57
CA ASN A 216 15.09 10.26 -36.22
C ASN A 216 15.75 11.16 -35.18
N ILE A 217 14.94 11.71 -34.28
CA ILE A 217 15.37 12.45 -33.09
C ILE A 217 15.15 11.60 -31.83
N VAL A 218 15.97 11.82 -30.81
CA VAL A 218 15.79 11.19 -29.49
C VAL A 218 15.07 12.16 -28.58
N VAL A 219 13.93 11.74 -28.06
CA VAL A 219 13.17 12.49 -27.05
C VAL A 219 13.10 11.69 -25.76
N MET A 220 13.11 12.39 -24.63
CA MET A 220 12.90 11.82 -23.32
C MET A 220 11.46 12.06 -22.90
N THR A 221 10.74 11.00 -22.56
CA THR A 221 9.36 11.09 -22.09
C THR A 221 9.33 10.80 -20.60
N HIS A 222 8.79 11.74 -19.84
CA HIS A 222 8.58 11.65 -18.40
C HIS A 222 7.08 11.58 -18.15
N VAL A 223 6.60 10.45 -17.66
CA VAL A 223 5.19 10.22 -17.34
C VAL A 223 5.05 10.15 -15.82
N THR A 224 4.05 10.82 -15.28
CA THR A 224 3.67 10.72 -13.87
C THR A 224 2.20 10.32 -13.78
N ILE A 225 1.93 9.28 -12.99
CA ILE A 225 0.61 8.75 -12.75
C ILE A 225 0.27 8.99 -11.28
N THR A 226 -0.95 9.47 -11.03
CA THR A 226 -1.53 9.51 -9.69
C THR A 226 -2.51 8.36 -9.53
N ALA A 227 -2.18 7.42 -8.65
CA ALA A 227 -3.01 6.30 -8.28
C ALA A 227 -3.62 6.53 -6.90
N THR A 228 -4.87 6.14 -6.70
CA THR A 228 -5.62 6.33 -5.47
C THR A 228 -6.24 5.01 -5.00
N TYR A 229 -6.08 4.70 -3.71
CA TYR A 229 -6.60 3.51 -3.06
C TYR A 229 -6.87 3.78 -1.58
N PHE A 230 -7.98 3.29 -1.04
CA PHE A 230 -8.37 3.49 0.37
C PHE A 230 -8.28 4.95 0.88
N GLY A 231 -8.52 5.94 0.00
CA GLY A 231 -8.39 7.37 0.33
C GLY A 231 -6.96 7.90 0.36
N HIS A 232 -5.95 7.05 0.16
CA HIS A 232 -4.57 7.44 -0.07
C HIS A 232 -4.33 7.69 -1.57
N SER A 233 -3.44 8.65 -1.86
CA SER A 233 -3.00 8.96 -3.22
C SER A 233 -1.49 8.83 -3.28
N GLU A 234 -0.99 8.16 -4.31
CA GLU A 234 0.43 7.92 -4.56
C GLU A 234 0.76 8.37 -5.98
N GLN A 235 1.95 8.95 -6.15
CA GLN A 235 2.46 9.37 -7.46
C GLN A 235 3.63 8.51 -7.88
N ILE A 236 3.54 7.98 -9.10
CA ILE A 236 4.54 7.09 -9.69
C ILE A 236 4.99 7.73 -10.99
N SER A 237 6.31 7.93 -11.13
CA SER A 237 6.91 8.53 -12.32
C SER A 237 7.82 7.55 -13.03
N GLU A 238 7.76 7.55 -14.36
CA GLU A 238 8.60 6.73 -15.24
C GLU A 238 9.20 7.60 -16.35
N GLU A 239 10.49 7.37 -16.62
CA GLU A 239 11.26 8.09 -17.65
C GLU A 239 11.77 7.13 -18.72
N MET A 240 11.57 7.48 -19.99
CA MET A 240 12.06 6.65 -21.10
C MET A 240 12.55 7.49 -22.27
N TYR A 241 13.71 7.10 -22.82
CA TYR A 241 14.23 7.64 -24.08
C TYR A 241 13.65 6.88 -25.26
N GLN A 242 13.17 7.61 -26.26
CA GLN A 242 12.57 7.02 -27.46
C GLN A 242 12.98 7.77 -28.72
N TYR A 243 13.11 7.01 -29.81
CA TYR A 243 13.38 7.54 -31.14
C TYR A 243 12.06 7.89 -31.83
N VAL A 244 12.00 9.10 -32.37
CA VAL A 244 10.83 9.66 -33.05
C VAL A 244 11.29 10.18 -34.41
N ASP A 245 10.60 9.79 -35.48
CA ASP A 245 10.86 10.35 -36.81
C ASP A 245 10.11 11.68 -36.95
N CYS A 246 10.85 12.75 -37.19
CA CYS A 246 10.30 14.08 -37.43
C CYS A 246 10.16 14.43 -38.90
N GLY A 247 10.42 13.50 -39.83
CA GLY A 247 10.38 13.72 -41.29
C GLY A 247 9.10 13.21 -41.96
N GLY A 248 8.65 12.01 -41.58
CA GLY A 248 7.50 11.36 -42.21
C GLY A 248 6.13 11.81 -41.67
N ASN A 249 5.19 12.17 -42.55
CA ASN A 249 3.82 12.63 -42.19
C ASN A 249 3.11 11.77 -41.12
N THR A 250 3.29 10.45 -41.16
CA THR A 250 2.84 9.55 -40.10
C THR A 250 3.78 8.36 -40.01
N THR A 251 4.38 8.16 -38.85
CA THR A 251 5.20 6.99 -38.57
C THR A 251 4.51 6.11 -37.54
N THR A 252 4.16 4.89 -37.93
CA THR A 252 3.70 3.85 -37.00
C THR A 252 4.89 2.96 -36.71
N ILE A 253 5.46 3.08 -35.51
CA ILE A 253 6.54 2.19 -35.09
C ILE A 253 5.88 0.85 -34.76
N ARG A 254 6.04 -0.14 -35.65
CA ARG A 254 5.70 -1.52 -35.33
C ARG A 254 6.70 -1.98 -34.28
N GLY A 255 6.28 -2.00 -33.02
CA GLY A 255 7.11 -2.29 -31.85
C GLY A 255 8.06 -3.47 -32.10
N ILE A 256 9.35 -3.17 -32.23
CA ILE A 256 10.38 -4.17 -31.99
C ILE A 256 10.51 -4.23 -30.46
N THR A 257 9.69 -5.07 -29.85
CA THR A 257 9.82 -5.45 -28.45
C THR A 257 11.13 -6.23 -28.30
N ARG A 258 12.23 -5.52 -28.14
CA ARG A 258 13.42 -6.06 -27.48
C ARG A 258 13.63 -5.22 -26.23
N PRO A 259 13.45 -5.79 -25.02
CA PRO A 259 13.90 -5.10 -23.82
C PRO A 259 15.39 -4.81 -24.02
N ILE A 260 15.79 -3.57 -23.78
CA ILE A 260 17.20 -3.16 -23.77
C ILE A 260 17.83 -3.90 -22.60
N GLY A 261 18.36 -5.10 -22.89
CA GLY A 261 19.32 -5.79 -22.05
C GLY A 261 20.62 -4.98 -22.00
N ASN A 262 21.30 -5.10 -20.87
CA ASN A 262 22.54 -4.46 -20.47
C ASN A 262 23.47 -3.95 -21.60
N PRO A 263 24.18 -2.82 -21.40
CA PRO A 263 25.09 -2.21 -22.39
C PRO A 263 26.32 -3.03 -22.81
N ALA A 264 26.35 -4.34 -22.55
CA ALA A 264 27.44 -5.25 -22.94
C ALA A 264 27.25 -5.92 -24.31
N ASP A 265 26.04 -5.93 -24.89
CA ASP A 265 25.75 -6.69 -26.12
C ASP A 265 25.90 -5.89 -27.44
N LEU A 266 26.30 -4.61 -27.37
CA LEU A 266 26.43 -3.74 -28.56
C LEU A 266 27.70 -3.94 -29.39
N PHE A 267 28.59 -4.88 -29.04
CA PHE A 267 29.87 -5.07 -29.74
C PHE A 267 29.93 -6.19 -30.79
N GLN A 268 28.87 -6.99 -31.00
CA GLN A 268 28.97 -8.17 -31.86
C GLN A 268 28.36 -8.06 -33.28
N SER A 269 27.89 -6.89 -33.72
CA SER A 269 27.33 -6.77 -35.08
C SER A 269 27.68 -5.44 -35.77
N ALA A 270 28.97 -5.21 -35.96
CA ALA A 270 29.47 -4.28 -36.97
C ALA A 270 30.43 -5.04 -37.88
N ASN A 271 29.88 -5.74 -38.88
CA ASN A 271 30.68 -6.29 -39.98
C ASN A 271 31.05 -5.13 -40.91
N ILE A 272 32.23 -4.55 -40.69
CA ILE A 272 32.82 -3.50 -41.52
C ILE A 272 33.47 -4.16 -42.75
N PRO A 273 33.11 -3.81 -44.00
CA PRO A 273 33.86 -4.25 -45.17
C PRO A 273 35.21 -3.52 -45.20
N GLN A 274 36.31 -4.28 -45.34
CA GLN A 274 37.66 -3.75 -45.35
C GLN A 274 37.93 -2.75 -46.49
N GLN A 275 38.62 -1.67 -46.12
CA GLN A 275 39.13 -0.60 -46.99
C GLN A 275 40.11 -1.11 -48.05
N GLN A 276 39.91 -0.69 -49.31
CA GLN A 276 40.97 -0.65 -50.30
C GLN A 276 41.94 0.50 -49.99
N THR A 277 43.21 0.13 -49.86
CA THR A 277 44.35 1.00 -49.58
C THR A 277 44.63 2.00 -50.71
N TRP A 278 44.64 3.29 -50.41
CA TRP A 278 45.18 4.33 -51.29
C TRP A 278 46.71 4.44 -51.10
N LYS A 279 47.49 4.19 -52.16
CA LYS A 279 48.95 4.42 -52.18
C LYS A 279 49.25 5.91 -52.43
N PRO A 280 50.14 6.56 -51.65
CA PRO A 280 50.56 7.92 -51.95
C PRO A 280 51.69 7.95 -53.00
N SER A 281 51.52 8.78 -54.03
CA SER A 281 52.49 9.06 -55.07
C SER A 281 53.55 10.06 -54.57
N LYS A 282 54.83 9.69 -54.67
CA LYS A 282 55.98 10.58 -54.39
C LYS A 282 55.99 11.74 -55.40
N LYS A 283 55.85 12.97 -54.94
CA LYS A 283 56.41 14.15 -55.62
C LYS A 283 57.19 15.03 -54.63
N ARG A 284 58.31 15.49 -55.15
CA ARG A 284 59.48 16.12 -54.53
C ARG A 284 59.21 17.62 -54.37
N CYS A 285 59.54 18.21 -53.22
CA CYS A 285 59.70 19.66 -53.09
C CYS A 285 61.16 19.97 -52.78
N LEU A 286 61.72 20.88 -53.59
CA LEU A 286 63.01 21.53 -53.38
C LEU A 286 62.93 22.50 -52.20
N CYS A 287 64.00 22.53 -51.39
CA CYS A 287 64.77 23.70 -50.97
C CYS A 287 66.12 23.19 -50.44
#